data_AF-A0A257WKP2-F1
#
_entry.id   AF-A0A257WKP2-F1
#
_cell.length_a   1.000
_cell.length_b   1.000
_cell.length_c   1.000
_cell.angle_alpha   90.00
_cell.angle_beta   90.00
_cell.angle_gamma   90.00
#
_symmetry.space_group_name_H-M   'P 1'
#
loop_
_entity.id
_entity.type
_entity.pdbx_description
1 polymer ?
#
loop_
_entity_poly.entity_id
_entity_poly.type
_entity_poly.pdbx_seq_one_letter_code
_entity_poly.pdbx_strand_id
1 'polypeptide(L)'
;TIGRLDQLDPNVVLGLFNYPPREVGPDTTHEIDIEFARWGRADAPAGNYAIWPVKDELKQSSHTFDVRLNGGFTTHRFDWRPNRISFASYHGHTDDDANPMATWVFDRKPARSYISTEPMPVLMNLWLHGGRPPTDGKDVEVVIQSFQHRPLKAAP
;
A
#
# COMPACT_ATOMS: atom_id res chain seq x y z
N THR A 1 1.06 -11.72 -0.09
CA THR A 1 0.21 -12.27 -1.15
C THR A 1 0.88 -13.51 -1.74
N ILE A 2 0.23 -14.15 -2.72
CA ILE A 2 0.86 -15.11 -3.63
C ILE A 2 0.75 -14.54 -5.05
N GLY A 3 1.87 -14.45 -5.76
CA GLY A 3 1.95 -13.95 -7.13
C GLY A 3 3.32 -13.34 -7.45
N ARG A 4 3.53 -12.99 -8.72
CA ARG A 4 4.75 -12.32 -9.21
C ARG A 4 4.54 -10.81 -9.30
N LEU A 5 4.50 -10.14 -8.15
CA LEU A 5 4.32 -8.67 -8.09
C LEU A 5 5.45 -7.91 -8.79
N ASP A 6 6.65 -8.50 -8.88
CA ASP A 6 7.78 -7.99 -9.67
C ASP A 6 7.55 -8.04 -11.18
N GLN A 7 6.62 -8.88 -11.64
CA GLN A 7 6.28 -9.09 -13.06
C GLN A 7 4.86 -8.62 -13.40
N LEU A 8 4.22 -7.86 -12.50
CA LEU A 8 2.89 -7.32 -12.75
C LEU A 8 2.90 -6.48 -14.04
N ASP A 9 1.92 -6.72 -14.91
CA ASP A 9 1.81 -6.01 -16.18
C ASP A 9 1.73 -4.49 -15.94
N PRO A 10 2.33 -3.64 -16.79
CA PRO A 10 2.35 -2.21 -16.56
C PRO A 10 0.96 -1.56 -16.44
N ASN A 11 -0.09 -2.15 -17.03
CA ASN A 11 -1.45 -1.64 -16.95
C ASN A 11 -2.23 -2.16 -15.74
N VAL A 12 -1.66 -3.01 -14.89
CA VAL A 12 -2.36 -3.54 -13.71
C VAL A 12 -1.93 -2.84 -12.44
N VAL A 13 -2.90 -2.57 -11.57
CA VAL A 13 -2.72 -1.96 -10.27
C VAL A 13 -3.35 -2.85 -9.21
N LEU A 14 -2.54 -3.23 -8.22
CA LEU A 14 -2.99 -3.83 -6.97
C LEU A 14 -2.90 -2.79 -5.86
N GLY A 15 -4.03 -2.47 -5.23
CA GLY A 15 -4.10 -1.59 -4.06
C GLY A 15 -4.45 -2.38 -2.80
N LEU A 16 -3.70 -2.14 -1.71
CA LEU A 16 -3.97 -2.64 -0.36
C LEU A 16 -3.97 -1.44 0.59
N PHE A 17 -5.13 -1.01 1.08
CA PHE A 17 -5.25 0.34 1.62
C PHE A 17 -6.32 0.52 2.68
N ASN A 18 -6.19 1.60 3.45
CA ASN A 18 -7.28 2.18 4.23
C ASN A 18 -7.81 3.43 3.52
N TYR A 19 -9.14 3.55 3.36
CA TYR A 19 -9.78 4.66 2.66
C TYR A 19 -10.86 5.32 3.52
N PRO A 20 -11.02 6.67 3.51
CA PRO A 20 -12.04 7.31 4.32
C PRO A 20 -13.44 6.98 3.83
N PRO A 21 -14.37 6.62 4.72
CA PRO A 21 -15.78 6.81 4.42
C PRO A 21 -16.09 8.32 4.43
N ARG A 22 -17.21 8.71 3.82
CA ARG A 22 -17.57 10.13 3.57
C ARG A 22 -17.60 10.98 4.85
N GLU A 23 -17.91 10.38 5.99
CA GLU A 23 -17.95 11.01 7.30
C GLU A 23 -16.56 11.34 7.88
N VAL A 24 -15.50 10.67 7.41
CA VAL A 24 -14.12 10.92 7.85
C VAL A 24 -13.48 12.02 7.02
N GLY A 25 -13.60 11.94 5.69
CA GLY A 25 -12.99 12.91 4.79
C GLY A 25 -13.44 12.73 3.34
N PRO A 26 -13.23 13.74 2.49
CA PRO A 26 -13.47 13.61 1.05
C PRO A 26 -12.46 12.65 0.41
N ASP A 27 -12.69 12.31 -0.85
CA ASP A 27 -11.70 11.62 -1.68
C ASP A 27 -10.35 12.35 -1.63
N THR A 28 -9.25 11.61 -1.77
CA THR A 28 -7.86 12.12 -1.70
C THR A 28 -7.43 12.65 -0.32
N THR A 29 -8.06 12.17 0.76
CA THR A 29 -7.66 12.49 2.14
C THR A 29 -7.64 11.24 3.01
N HIS A 30 -6.94 11.30 4.15
CA HIS A 30 -6.88 10.26 5.19
C HIS A 30 -6.37 8.87 4.78
N GLU A 31 -6.11 8.62 3.50
CA GLU A 31 -5.79 7.31 2.93
C GLU A 31 -4.34 6.86 3.19
N ILE A 32 -4.16 5.55 3.36
CA ILE A 32 -2.86 4.90 3.60
C ILE A 32 -2.75 3.70 2.66
N ASP A 33 -1.76 3.72 1.77
CA ASP A 33 -1.66 2.77 0.67
C ASP A 33 -0.38 1.95 0.69
N ILE A 34 -0.53 0.67 0.32
CA ILE A 34 0.52 -0.13 -0.28
C ILE A 34 0.05 -0.52 -1.69
N GLU A 35 0.75 -0.04 -2.70
CA GLU A 35 0.40 -0.26 -4.10
C GLU A 35 1.48 -1.03 -4.83
N PHE A 36 1.04 -1.90 -5.74
CA PHE A 36 1.87 -2.53 -6.75
C PHE A 36 1.36 -2.15 -8.14
N ALA A 37 2.07 -1.27 -8.82
CA ALA A 37 1.71 -0.71 -10.12
C ALA A 37 2.91 -0.09 -10.83
N ARG A 38 2.96 -0.21 -12.16
CA ARG A 38 3.91 0.55 -13.00
C ARG A 38 3.26 1.69 -13.78
N TRP A 39 1.96 1.92 -13.58
CA TRP A 39 1.22 3.06 -14.13
C TRP A 39 1.36 3.22 -15.66
N GLY A 40 1.31 2.12 -16.39
CA GLY A 40 1.46 2.05 -17.84
C GLY A 40 2.89 2.16 -18.36
N ARG A 41 3.89 2.26 -17.47
CA ARG A 41 5.30 2.44 -17.83
C ARG A 41 6.11 1.21 -17.47
N ALA A 42 6.54 0.42 -18.46
CA ALA A 42 7.27 -0.83 -18.21
C ALA A 42 8.56 -0.67 -17.39
N ASP A 43 9.19 0.51 -17.45
CA ASP A 43 10.44 0.84 -16.75
C ASP A 43 10.25 1.48 -15.37
N ALA A 44 9.02 1.82 -14.99
CA ALA A 44 8.76 2.44 -13.68
C ALA A 44 8.87 1.41 -12.56
N PRO A 45 9.33 1.80 -11.35
CA PRO A 45 9.27 0.91 -10.19
C PRO A 45 7.84 0.46 -9.91
N ALA A 46 7.68 -0.76 -9.40
CA ALA A 46 6.35 -1.35 -9.19
C ALA A 46 5.79 -1.06 -7.81
N GLY A 47 6.61 -0.78 -6.80
CA GLY A 47 6.13 -0.64 -5.43
C GLY A 47 5.95 0.82 -5.04
N ASN A 48 4.85 1.12 -4.36
CA ASN A 48 4.62 2.44 -3.79
C ASN A 48 3.97 2.33 -2.41
N TYR A 49 4.48 3.09 -1.45
CA TYR A 49 3.71 3.44 -0.25
C TYR A 49 3.21 4.86 -0.42
N ALA A 50 1.94 5.12 -0.13
CA ALA A 50 1.39 6.47 -0.17
C ALA A 50 0.61 6.80 1.10
N ILE A 51 0.62 8.08 1.43
CA ILE A 51 -0.21 8.67 2.48
C ILE A 51 -0.87 9.90 1.90
N TRP A 52 -2.20 9.86 1.85
CA TRP A 52 -3.00 11.06 1.61
C TRP A 52 -3.26 11.77 2.93
N PRO A 53 -3.00 13.08 3.00
CA PRO A 53 -3.08 13.82 4.25
C PRO A 53 -4.52 13.96 4.75
N VAL A 54 -4.66 14.31 6.03
CA VAL A 54 -5.95 14.69 6.64
C VAL A 54 -6.49 15.99 6.04
N LYS A 55 -5.58 16.90 5.69
CA LYS A 55 -5.86 18.22 5.15
C LYS A 55 -5.81 18.18 3.63
N ASP A 56 -6.92 18.48 2.97
CA ASP A 56 -7.07 18.46 1.51
C ASP A 56 -6.18 19.48 0.78
N GLU A 57 -5.72 20.53 1.49
CA GLU A 57 -4.76 21.49 0.94
C GLU A 57 -3.32 20.94 0.84
N LEU A 58 -3.04 19.80 1.46
CA LEU A 58 -1.72 19.19 1.50
C LEU A 58 -1.57 18.13 0.40
N LYS A 59 -0.35 17.99 -0.10
CA LYS A 59 -0.02 16.95 -1.08
C LYS A 59 0.22 15.60 -0.40
N GLN A 60 -0.11 14.53 -1.11
CA GLN A 60 0.28 13.17 -0.73
C GLN A 60 1.80 13.06 -0.52
N SER A 61 2.20 12.15 0.36
CA SER A 61 3.59 11.72 0.52
C SER A 61 3.72 10.29 0.03
N SER A 62 4.79 10.01 -0.72
CA SER A 62 5.00 8.67 -1.26
C SER A 62 6.44 8.20 -1.14
N HIS A 63 6.60 6.88 -1.14
CA HIS A 63 7.88 6.20 -1.20
C HIS A 63 7.80 5.07 -2.23
N THR A 64 8.43 5.30 -3.38
CA THR A 64 8.47 4.37 -4.50
C THR A 64 9.71 3.48 -4.40
N PHE A 65 9.56 2.19 -4.71
CA PHE A 65 10.64 1.20 -4.62
C PHE A 65 10.55 0.13 -5.71
N ASP A 66 11.70 -0.46 -6.03
CA ASP A 66 11.76 -1.61 -6.93
C ASP A 66 11.24 -2.87 -6.23
N VAL A 67 10.40 -3.62 -6.93
CA VAL A 67 9.92 -4.93 -6.48
C VAL A 67 10.77 -5.98 -7.19
N ARG A 68 11.64 -6.66 -6.44
CA ARG A 68 12.48 -7.76 -6.95
C ARG A 68 12.25 -8.97 -6.07
N LEU A 69 11.51 -9.97 -6.55
CA LEU A 69 11.16 -11.13 -5.73
C LEU A 69 12.10 -12.32 -5.98
N ASN A 70 12.42 -13.05 -4.92
CA ASN A 70 13.13 -14.34 -4.96
C ASN A 70 12.19 -15.56 -4.92
N GLY A 71 10.87 -15.31 -5.02
CA GLY A 71 9.80 -16.31 -4.94
C GLY A 71 8.44 -15.66 -5.21
N GLY A 72 7.36 -16.43 -5.08
CA GLY A 72 5.99 -15.94 -5.31
C GLY A 72 5.25 -15.47 -4.06
N PHE A 73 5.87 -15.54 -2.88
CA PHE A 73 5.21 -15.21 -1.62
C PHE A 73 5.74 -13.90 -1.05
N THR A 74 4.84 -13.09 -0.50
CA THR A 74 5.18 -11.82 0.14
C THR A 74 4.30 -11.56 1.37
N THR A 75 4.79 -10.72 2.28
CA THR A 75 4.00 -10.14 3.36
C THR A 75 4.09 -8.62 3.27
N HIS A 76 2.97 -7.90 3.43
CA HIS A 76 2.91 -6.44 3.42
C HIS A 76 2.23 -5.95 4.69
N ARG A 77 2.80 -4.95 5.34
CA ARG A 77 2.35 -4.45 6.64
C ARG A 77 2.53 -2.95 6.73
N PHE A 78 1.68 -2.32 7.53
CA PHE A 78 2.03 -1.05 8.16
C PHE A 78 1.59 -1.04 9.62
N ASP A 79 2.42 -0.41 10.47
CA ASP A 79 2.07 -0.03 11.85
C ASP A 79 1.63 1.44 11.80
N TRP A 80 0.33 1.67 12.02
CA TRP A 80 -0.28 3.00 11.98
C TRP A 80 -0.49 3.53 13.40
N ARG A 81 0.19 4.63 13.73
CA ARG A 81 0.08 5.36 15.00
C ARG A 81 -0.22 6.84 14.76
N PRO A 82 -0.79 7.56 15.73
CA PRO A 82 -1.13 8.98 15.57
C PRO A 82 0.04 9.91 15.18
N ASN A 83 1.28 9.51 15.45
CA ASN A 83 2.47 10.33 15.23
C ASN A 83 3.45 9.78 14.18
N ARG A 84 3.20 8.56 13.67
CA ARG A 84 4.08 7.86 12.73
C ARG A 84 3.35 6.68 12.06
N ILE A 85 3.64 6.44 10.78
CA ILE A 85 3.30 5.19 10.09
C ILE A 85 4.61 4.51 9.68
N SER A 86 4.73 3.20 9.91
CA SER A 86 5.89 2.41 9.49
C SER A 86 5.43 1.31 8.53
N PHE A 87 5.86 1.38 7.28
CA PHE A 87 5.57 0.41 6.23
C PHE A 87 6.68 -0.62 6.11
N ALA A 88 6.31 -1.85 5.77
CA ALA A 88 7.24 -2.86 5.35
C ALA A 88 6.61 -3.87 4.38
N SER A 89 7.40 -4.28 3.40
CA SER A 89 7.11 -5.38 2.48
C SER A 89 8.24 -6.40 2.59
N TYR A 90 7.91 -7.68 2.68
CA TYR A 90 8.86 -8.78 2.92
C TYR A 90 8.73 -9.86 1.85
N HIS A 91 9.82 -10.61 1.65
CA HIS A 91 9.77 -11.87 0.94
C HIS A 91 9.23 -12.99 1.83
N GLY A 92 8.46 -13.92 1.25
CA GLY A 92 7.86 -15.03 1.96
C GLY A 92 6.58 -14.64 2.70
N HIS A 93 5.87 -15.64 3.20
CA HIS A 93 4.88 -15.45 4.26
C HIS A 93 5.60 -15.54 5.59
N THR A 94 5.81 -14.39 6.21
CA THR A 94 6.46 -14.28 7.51
C THR A 94 5.63 -13.44 8.47
N ASP A 95 5.85 -13.64 9.76
CA ASP A 95 5.41 -12.80 10.90
C ASP A 95 6.59 -12.06 11.56
N ASP A 96 7.84 -12.40 11.23
CA ASP A 96 9.02 -11.68 11.70
C ASP A 96 9.35 -10.48 10.77
N ASP A 97 10.43 -9.78 11.10
CA ASP A 97 10.95 -8.65 10.33
C ASP A 97 12.20 -9.02 9.51
N ALA A 98 12.43 -10.31 9.28
CA ALA A 98 13.56 -10.76 8.48
C ALA A 98 13.29 -10.58 6.98
N ASN A 99 14.36 -10.31 6.22
CA ASN A 99 14.34 -10.24 4.76
C ASN A 99 13.34 -9.21 4.15
N PRO A 100 13.41 -7.92 4.57
CA PRO A 100 12.56 -6.88 4.00
C PRO A 100 12.94 -6.61 2.54
N MET A 101 11.93 -6.52 1.69
CA MET A 101 12.03 -6.01 0.32
C MET A 101 12.05 -4.47 0.30
N ALA A 102 11.21 -3.84 1.13
CA ALA A 102 11.14 -2.39 1.26
C ALA A 102 10.61 -2.00 2.64
N THR A 103 11.06 -0.85 3.15
CA THR A 103 10.56 -0.25 4.39
C THR A 103 10.50 1.26 4.24
N TRP A 104 9.56 1.88 4.92
CA TRP A 104 9.47 3.34 4.97
C TRP A 104 8.85 3.80 6.28
N VAL A 105 9.42 4.84 6.87
CA VAL A 105 8.86 5.50 8.06
C VAL A 105 8.41 6.89 7.68
N PHE A 106 7.13 7.17 7.94
CA PHE A 106 6.54 8.49 7.79
C PHE A 106 6.20 9.08 9.16
N ASP A 107 6.86 10.17 9.55
CA ASP A 107 6.72 10.81 10.87
C ASP A 107 6.61 12.34 10.80
N ARG A 108 6.22 12.86 9.63
CA ARG A 108 6.13 14.30 9.32
C ARG A 108 5.31 15.08 10.35
N LYS A 109 5.72 16.33 10.62
CA LYS A 109 5.07 17.22 11.58
C LYS A 109 4.37 18.41 10.90
N PRO A 110 3.26 18.92 11.47
CA PRO A 110 2.52 18.33 12.59
C PRO A 110 1.75 17.07 12.15
N ALA A 111 1.89 15.96 12.90
CA ALA A 111 1.40 14.64 12.46
C ALA A 111 -0.11 14.62 12.16
N ARG A 112 -0.91 15.30 12.99
CA ARG A 112 -2.38 15.45 12.81
C ARG A 112 -2.81 16.06 11.47
N SER A 113 -1.90 16.68 10.72
CA SER A 113 -2.19 17.22 9.40
C SER A 113 -2.02 16.20 8.28
N TYR A 114 -1.31 15.10 8.54
CA TYR A 114 -0.95 14.12 7.54
C TYR A 114 -1.44 12.71 7.88
N ILE A 115 -1.50 12.36 9.17
CA ILE A 115 -1.83 11.01 9.63
C ILE A 115 -3.23 11.04 10.23
N SER A 116 -4.15 10.28 9.61
CA SER A 116 -5.49 10.09 10.14
C SER A 116 -5.43 9.46 11.55
N THR A 117 -6.37 9.83 12.41
CA THR A 117 -6.65 9.14 13.67
C THR A 117 -8.07 8.56 13.71
N GLU A 118 -8.80 8.71 12.61
CA GLU A 118 -10.17 8.23 12.47
C GLU A 118 -10.19 6.80 11.96
N PRO A 119 -11.11 5.93 12.43
CA PRO A 119 -11.23 4.57 11.93
C PRO A 119 -11.60 4.56 10.45
N MET A 120 -10.94 3.70 9.68
CA MET A 120 -11.19 3.55 8.24
C MET A 120 -11.29 2.06 7.87
N PRO A 121 -12.18 1.69 6.94
CA PRO A 121 -12.22 0.34 6.40
C PRO A 121 -10.89 -0.01 5.71
N VAL A 122 -10.56 -1.29 5.69
CA VAL A 122 -9.50 -1.82 4.82
C VAL A 122 -10.14 -2.26 3.51
N LEU A 123 -9.56 -1.82 2.41
CA LEU A 123 -9.98 -2.15 1.06
C LEU A 123 -8.81 -2.81 0.31
N MET A 124 -9.18 -3.66 -0.65
CA MET A 124 -8.24 -4.31 -1.55
C MET A 124 -8.86 -4.30 -2.94
N ASN A 125 -8.08 -3.99 -3.98
CA ASN A 125 -8.55 -4.01 -5.35
C ASN A 125 -7.48 -4.49 -6.32
N LEU A 126 -7.93 -4.99 -7.47
CA LEU A 126 -7.09 -5.29 -8.63
C LEU A 126 -7.81 -4.68 -9.84
N TRP A 127 -7.17 -3.74 -10.52
CA TRP A 127 -7.81 -2.97 -11.58
C TRP A 127 -6.87 -2.57 -12.72
N LEU A 128 -7.45 -2.10 -13.82
CA LEU A 128 -6.75 -1.74 -15.04
C LEU A 128 -6.53 -0.23 -15.13
N HIS A 129 -5.27 0.20 -15.15
CA HIS A 129 -4.88 1.58 -15.27
C HIS A 129 -5.37 2.18 -16.60
N GLY A 130 -6.31 3.12 -16.49
CA GLY A 130 -6.98 3.73 -17.65
C GLY A 130 -7.85 2.76 -18.44
N GLY A 131 -8.29 1.64 -17.85
CA GLY A 131 -9.10 0.63 -18.51
C GLY A 131 -8.36 -0.18 -19.58
N ARG A 132 -7.03 -0.03 -19.69
CA ARG A 132 -6.23 -0.76 -20.69
C ARG A 132 -5.99 -2.20 -20.23
N PRO A 133 -6.18 -3.20 -21.11
CA PRO A 133 -5.89 -4.59 -20.77
C PRO A 133 -4.38 -4.79 -20.53
N PRO A 134 -4.00 -5.91 -19.89
CA PRO A 134 -2.60 -6.32 -19.82
C PRO A 134 -1.94 -6.33 -21.21
N THR A 135 -0.71 -5.86 -21.29
CA THR A 135 0.02 -5.68 -22.56
C THR A 135 0.30 -6.98 -23.29
N ASP A 136 0.32 -8.10 -22.57
CA ASP A 136 0.49 -9.44 -23.13
C ASP A 136 -0.83 -10.19 -23.36
N GLY A 137 -1.97 -9.55 -23.07
CA GLY A 137 -3.30 -10.10 -23.24
C GLY A 137 -3.65 -11.27 -22.32
N LYS A 138 -2.87 -11.51 -21.26
CA LYS A 138 -3.14 -12.61 -20.32
C LYS A 138 -3.93 -12.13 -19.10
N ASP A 139 -4.64 -13.08 -18.49
CA ASP A 139 -5.27 -12.87 -17.19
C ASP A 139 -4.20 -12.62 -16.12
N VAL A 140 -4.54 -11.79 -15.14
CA VAL A 140 -3.68 -11.47 -14.00
C VAL A 140 -4.36 -11.86 -12.71
N GLU A 141 -3.65 -12.62 -11.88
CA GLU A 141 -4.10 -13.08 -10.57
C GLU A 141 -3.10 -12.69 -9.48
N VAL A 142 -3.62 -12.22 -8.35
CA VAL A 142 -2.89 -12.11 -7.08
C VAL A 142 -3.77 -12.68 -5.99
N VAL A 143 -3.25 -13.64 -5.23
CA VAL A 143 -4.01 -14.27 -4.14
C VAL A 143 -3.65 -13.63 -2.80
N ILE A 144 -4.67 -13.23 -2.05
CA ILE A 144 -4.54 -12.81 -0.65
C ILE A 144 -4.80 -14.05 0.24
N GLN A 145 -3.73 -14.71 0.68
CA GLN A 145 -3.85 -15.92 1.49
C GLN A 145 -4.38 -15.63 2.91
N SER A 146 -4.01 -14.50 3.49
CA SER A 146 -4.44 -14.11 4.83
C SER A 146 -4.46 -12.59 4.99
N PHE A 147 -5.29 -12.13 5.91
CA PHE A 147 -5.36 -10.75 6.36
C PHE A 147 -5.47 -10.73 7.88
N GLN A 148 -4.78 -9.80 8.53
CA GLN A 148 -4.86 -9.59 9.97
C GLN A 148 -4.81 -8.11 10.31
N HIS A 149 -5.69 -7.69 11.22
CA HIS A 149 -5.65 -6.38 11.86
C HIS A 149 -5.41 -6.59 13.37
N ARG A 150 -4.43 -5.87 13.92
CA ARG A 150 -4.14 -5.85 15.36
C ARG A 150 -4.29 -4.41 15.86
N PRO A 151 -5.35 -4.07 16.61
CA PRO A 151 -5.52 -2.71 17.12
C PRO A 151 -4.38 -2.36 18.08
N LEU A 152 -3.98 -1.08 18.10
CA LEU A 152 -3.10 -0.59 19.15
C LEU A 152 -3.77 -0.83 20.50
N LYS A 153 -3.03 -1.41 21.45
CA LYS A 153 -3.51 -1.44 22.84
C LYS A 153 -3.69 0.00 23.29
N ALA A 154 -4.87 0.33 23.83
CA ALA A 154 -5.07 1.60 24.52
C ALA A 154 -3.95 1.74 25.57
N ALA A 155 -3.39 2.95 25.68
CA ALA A 155 -2.56 3.26 26.84
C ALA A 155 -3.42 3.04 28.11
N PRO A 156 -2.86 2.43 29.17
CA PRO A 156 -3.58 2.23 30.42
C PRO A 156 -4.07 3.55 31.04
#